data_AF-A0A976D1R4-F1
#
_entry.id   AF-A0A976D1R4-F1
#
_cell.length_a   1.000
_cell.length_b   1.000
_cell.length_c   1.000
_cell.angle_alpha   90.00
_cell.angle_beta   90.00
_cell.angle_gamma   90.00
#
_symmetry.space_group_name_H-M   'P 1'
#
loop_
_entity.id
_entity.type
_entity.pdbx_description
1 polymer ?
#
loop_
_entity_poly.entity_id
_entity_poly.type
_entity_poly.pdbx_seq_one_letter_code
_entity_poly.pdbx_strand_id
1 'polypeptide(L)'
;MQKPMIPFSPVRQRLLTFVVGIFMAALTPSAQAQVMNSKYEWLTIKSANLRCWECKEKLEGYLTKANHATLSNGIVQWKVNLLQAEIKLQFRPERTNPDEIRTVINNAGFDADAEKAEETTYAKLPAVCKRPEEGGGPKNNKPCHQPPPQP
;
A
#
# COMPACT_ATOMS: atom_id res chain seq x y z
N MET A 1 40.16 13.01 -82.86
CA MET A 1 40.94 11.77 -82.82
C MET A 1 41.06 11.31 -81.37
N GLN A 2 40.75 10.04 -81.15
CA GLN A 2 40.53 9.31 -79.90
C GLN A 2 41.61 9.57 -78.82
N LYS A 3 41.21 9.85 -77.58
CA LYS A 3 42.08 9.71 -76.40
C LYS A 3 41.48 8.67 -75.44
N PRO A 4 42.28 7.73 -74.90
CA PRO A 4 41.78 6.46 -74.40
C PRO A 4 41.17 6.53 -73.00
N MET A 5 40.24 5.60 -72.81
CA MET A 5 39.58 5.22 -71.57
C MET A 5 40.59 4.54 -70.62
N ILE A 6 40.72 5.02 -69.38
CA ILE A 6 41.53 4.40 -68.32
C ILE A 6 40.58 3.70 -67.35
N PRO A 7 40.83 2.44 -66.94
CA PRO A 7 39.96 1.70 -66.04
C PRO A 7 40.13 2.13 -64.57
N PHE A 8 39.00 2.28 -63.87
CA PHE A 8 38.92 2.50 -62.42
C PHE A 8 39.29 1.22 -61.67
N SER A 9 40.29 1.29 -60.79
CA SER A 9 40.70 0.19 -59.89
C SER A 9 39.91 0.24 -58.56
N PRO A 10 39.38 -0.90 -58.03
CA PRO A 10 38.43 -0.92 -56.92
C PRO A 10 39.07 -1.19 -55.54
N VAL A 11 40.31 -0.76 -55.28
CA VAL A 11 41.08 -1.17 -54.08
C VAL A 11 41.18 -0.09 -52.99
N ARG A 12 40.57 1.08 -53.18
CA ARG A 12 40.69 2.22 -52.25
C ARG A 12 39.42 2.54 -51.44
N GLN A 13 38.42 1.67 -51.51
CA GLN A 13 37.11 1.81 -50.85
C GLN A 13 36.91 0.81 -49.69
N ARG A 14 38.00 0.35 -49.04
CA ARG A 14 37.89 -0.55 -47.87
C ARG A 14 38.60 -0.04 -46.62
N LEU A 15 39.33 1.08 -46.72
CA LEU A 15 40.08 1.61 -45.58
C LEU A 15 39.33 2.73 -44.83
N LEU A 16 38.33 3.38 -45.44
CA LEU A 16 37.61 4.50 -44.83
C LEU A 16 36.34 4.11 -44.05
N THR A 17 35.90 2.86 -44.10
CA THR A 17 34.72 2.38 -43.35
C THR A 17 35.03 1.87 -41.95
N PHE A 18 36.30 1.74 -41.57
CA PHE A 18 36.69 1.26 -40.23
C PHE A 18 36.86 2.37 -39.19
N VAL A 19 37.00 3.63 -39.58
CA VAL A 19 37.20 4.75 -38.63
C VAL A 19 35.87 5.38 -38.17
N VAL A 20 34.80 5.24 -38.96
CA VAL A 20 33.46 5.75 -38.59
C VAL A 20 32.67 4.76 -37.71
N GLY A 21 33.00 3.47 -37.75
CA GLY A 21 32.31 2.44 -36.97
C GLY A 21 32.66 2.39 -35.48
N ILE A 22 33.79 2.99 -35.06
CA ILE A 22 34.24 2.97 -33.66
C ILE A 22 33.71 4.16 -32.85
N PHE A 23 33.28 5.24 -33.52
CA PHE A 23 32.71 6.42 -32.84
C PHE A 23 31.21 6.30 -32.53
N MET A 24 30.54 5.25 -33.01
CA MET A 24 29.10 5.02 -32.86
C MET A 24 28.75 3.88 -31.89
N ALA A 25 29.65 3.55 -30.94
CA ALA A 25 29.46 2.46 -29.97
C ALA A 25 29.42 2.93 -28.49
N ALA A 26 29.30 4.24 -28.23
CA ALA A 26 29.43 4.80 -26.87
C ALA A 26 28.19 5.59 -26.38
N LEU A 27 27.02 5.37 -26.98
CA LEU A 27 25.74 5.92 -26.51
C LEU A 27 24.85 4.78 -26.03
N THR A 28 25.28 4.07 -24.98
CA THR A 28 24.35 3.26 -24.20
C THR A 28 23.50 4.23 -23.38
N PRO A 29 22.17 4.27 -23.53
CA PRO A 29 21.33 4.99 -22.57
C PRO A 29 21.53 4.31 -21.22
N SER A 30 22.19 5.00 -20.29
CA SER A 30 22.24 4.59 -18.90
C SER A 30 20.81 4.56 -18.39
N ALA A 31 20.28 3.35 -18.18
CA ALA A 31 19.01 3.16 -17.50
C ALA A 31 19.15 3.76 -16.10
N GLN A 32 18.65 4.98 -15.92
CA GLN A 32 18.50 5.58 -14.60
C GLN A 32 17.42 4.75 -13.89
N ALA A 33 17.85 3.77 -13.10
CA ALA A 33 17.01 3.12 -12.11
C ALA A 33 16.46 4.25 -11.22
N GLN A 34 15.17 4.56 -11.41
CA GLN A 34 14.48 5.53 -10.58
C GLN A 34 14.51 4.93 -9.17
N VAL A 35 15.28 5.52 -8.25
CA VAL A 35 15.16 5.18 -6.83
C VAL A 35 13.76 5.64 -6.44
N MET A 36 12.83 4.68 -6.35
CA MET A 36 11.49 4.96 -5.85
C MET A 36 11.67 5.40 -4.39
N ASN A 37 11.56 6.69 -4.15
CA ASN A 37 11.55 7.24 -2.81
C ASN A 37 10.25 6.76 -2.18
N SER A 38 10.33 5.71 -1.36
CA SER A 38 9.18 5.07 -0.71
C SER A 38 8.57 6.00 0.34
N LYS A 39 7.97 7.08 -0.14
CA LYS A 39 7.26 8.02 0.69
C LYS A 39 6.08 7.28 1.27
N TYR A 40 5.98 7.28 2.60
CA TYR A 40 4.83 6.73 3.28
C TYR A 40 3.55 7.47 2.87
N GLU A 41 2.47 6.72 2.73
CA GLU A 41 1.15 7.26 2.44
C GLU A 41 0.24 7.17 3.66
N TRP A 42 -0.68 8.13 3.76
CA TRP A 42 -1.69 8.16 4.81
C TRP A 42 -3.03 7.67 4.26
N LEU A 43 -3.69 6.83 5.03
CA LEU A 43 -5.03 6.31 4.74
C LEU A 43 -5.91 6.51 5.97
N THR A 44 -7.12 7.01 5.78
CA THR A 44 -8.14 7.09 6.82
C THR A 44 -9.31 6.19 6.41
N ILE A 45 -9.68 5.27 7.29
CA ILE A 45 -10.78 4.32 7.08
C ILE A 45 -11.85 4.56 8.14
N LYS A 46 -13.11 4.60 7.73
CA LYS A 46 -14.25 4.70 8.64
C LYS A 46 -14.77 3.32 9.02
N SER A 47 -15.11 3.13 10.30
CA SER A 47 -15.64 1.87 10.82
C SER A 47 -16.69 2.14 11.89
N ALA A 48 -17.96 2.15 11.51
CA ALA A 48 -19.06 2.56 12.39
C ALA A 48 -19.19 1.69 13.66
N ASN A 49 -18.72 0.45 13.61
CA ASN A 49 -18.73 -0.50 14.73
C ASN A 49 -17.45 -0.44 15.61
N LEU A 50 -16.58 0.53 15.39
CA LEU A 50 -15.35 0.78 16.17
C LEU A 50 -15.48 2.05 17.04
N ARG A 51 -16.26 1.97 18.13
CA ARG A 51 -16.58 3.15 18.97
C ARG A 51 -16.20 3.02 20.44
N CYS A 52 -15.80 1.83 20.87
CA CYS A 52 -15.48 1.52 22.26
C CYS A 52 -14.04 1.02 22.40
N TRP A 53 -13.45 1.20 23.58
CA TRP A 53 -12.07 0.85 23.89
C TRP A 53 -11.77 -0.64 23.66
N GLU A 54 -12.65 -1.54 24.12
CA GLU A 54 -12.48 -2.98 23.89
C GLU A 54 -12.43 -3.33 22.39
N CYS A 55 -13.20 -2.60 21.57
CA CYS A 55 -13.19 -2.77 20.12
C CYS A 55 -11.87 -2.31 19.50
N LYS A 56 -11.32 -1.20 20.00
CA LYS A 56 -9.97 -0.73 19.64
C LYS A 56 -8.93 -1.80 19.92
N GLU A 57 -8.91 -2.35 21.13
CA GLU A 57 -7.91 -3.35 21.53
C GLU A 57 -7.99 -4.62 20.67
N LYS A 58 -9.22 -5.07 20.36
CA LYS A 58 -9.44 -6.20 19.45
C LYS A 58 -8.89 -5.93 18.05
N LEU A 59 -9.21 -4.77 17.48
CA LEU A 59 -8.70 -4.39 16.16
C LEU A 59 -7.17 -4.26 16.15
N GLU A 60 -6.60 -3.54 17.11
CA GLU A 60 -5.14 -3.30 17.17
C GLU A 60 -4.36 -4.60 17.40
N GLY A 61 -4.90 -5.51 18.21
CA GLY A 61 -4.33 -6.85 18.40
C GLY A 61 -4.36 -7.68 17.12
N TYR A 62 -5.42 -7.58 16.31
CA TYR A 62 -5.49 -8.23 15.01
C TYR A 62 -4.54 -7.58 14.00
N LEU A 63 -4.56 -6.25 13.88
CA LEU A 63 -3.69 -5.49 12.97
C LEU A 63 -2.22 -5.76 13.24
N THR A 64 -1.80 -5.88 14.50
CA THR A 64 -0.42 -6.21 14.85
C THR A 64 0.01 -7.55 14.22
N LYS A 65 -0.84 -8.57 14.31
CA LYS A 65 -0.57 -9.90 13.75
C LYS A 65 -0.62 -9.89 12.23
N ALA A 66 -1.66 -9.29 11.67
CA ALA A 66 -1.87 -9.22 10.21
C ALA A 66 -0.82 -8.35 9.51
N ASN A 67 -0.33 -7.29 10.16
CA ASN A 67 0.75 -6.46 9.62
C ASN A 67 2.01 -7.30 9.40
N HIS A 68 2.34 -8.18 10.34
CA HIS A 68 3.49 -9.08 10.22
C HIS A 68 3.23 -10.23 9.23
N ALA A 69 2.08 -10.89 9.32
CA ALA A 69 1.82 -12.14 8.60
C ALA A 69 1.33 -11.94 7.15
N THR A 70 0.55 -10.89 6.90
CA THR A 70 -0.18 -10.71 5.62
C THR A 70 0.28 -9.48 4.87
N LEU A 71 0.54 -8.36 5.57
CA LEU A 71 0.88 -7.08 4.93
C LEU A 71 2.39 -6.83 4.81
N SER A 72 3.22 -7.86 5.03
CA SER A 72 4.69 -7.77 4.89
C SER A 72 5.34 -6.62 5.68
N ASN A 73 4.83 -6.33 6.88
CA ASN A 73 5.17 -5.16 7.69
C ASN A 73 5.03 -3.84 6.90
N GLY A 74 3.94 -3.73 6.14
CA GLY A 74 3.63 -2.60 5.27
C GLY A 74 3.04 -1.41 6.03
N ILE A 75 2.33 -1.63 7.14
CA ILE A 75 1.82 -0.56 8.00
C ILE A 75 2.92 -0.13 8.97
N VAL A 76 3.18 1.18 9.01
CA VAL A 76 4.20 1.82 9.86
C VAL A 76 3.61 2.19 11.22
N GLN A 77 2.41 2.76 11.21
CA GLN A 77 1.69 3.17 12.41
C GLN A 77 0.19 3.28 12.13
N TRP A 78 -0.61 3.15 13.18
CA TRP A 78 -2.05 3.41 13.14
C TRP A 78 -2.49 4.16 14.39
N LYS A 79 -3.54 4.96 14.26
CA LYS A 79 -4.21 5.66 15.35
C LYS A 79 -5.71 5.55 15.18
N VAL A 80 -6.37 5.01 16.21
CA VAL A 80 -7.83 4.85 16.24
C VAL A 80 -8.46 6.04 16.96
N ASN A 81 -9.42 6.70 16.30
CA ASN A 81 -10.29 7.70 16.89
C ASN A 81 -11.68 7.11 17.12
N LEU A 82 -11.99 6.78 18.37
CA LEU A 82 -13.25 6.14 18.75
C LEU A 82 -14.47 7.08 18.73
N LEU A 83 -14.25 8.40 18.83
CA LEU A 83 -15.34 9.38 18.75
C LEU A 83 -15.80 9.56 17.30
N GLN A 84 -14.85 9.54 16.36
CA GLN A 84 -15.12 9.66 14.93
C GLN A 84 -15.32 8.30 14.24
N ALA A 85 -15.06 7.20 14.95
CA ALA A 85 -15.08 5.85 14.41
C ALA A 85 -14.14 5.71 13.20
N GLU A 86 -12.94 6.27 13.32
CA GLU A 86 -11.93 6.37 12.25
C GLU A 86 -10.62 5.69 12.63
N ILE A 87 -9.98 5.07 11.66
CA ILE A 87 -8.66 4.46 11.76
C ILE A 87 -7.76 5.22 10.79
N LYS A 88 -6.78 5.94 11.33
CA LYS A 88 -5.77 6.64 10.53
C LYS A 88 -4.49 5.81 10.50
N LEU A 89 -4.07 5.37 9.32
CA LEU A 89 -2.90 4.52 9.11
C LEU A 89 -1.88 5.25 8.25
N GLN A 90 -0.61 4.96 8.51
CA GLN A 90 0.50 5.28 7.61
C GLN A 90 1.10 3.98 7.11
N PHE A 91 1.27 3.82 5.79
CA PHE A 91 1.76 2.58 5.18
C PHE A 91 2.80 2.83 4.08
N ARG A 92 3.51 1.76 3.71
CA ARG A 92 4.47 1.71 2.61
C ARG A 92 3.76 1.21 1.35
N PRO A 93 3.55 2.06 0.32
CA PRO A 93 2.88 1.63 -0.92
C PRO A 93 3.66 0.55 -1.69
N GLU A 94 4.96 0.40 -1.40
CA GLU A 94 5.79 -0.67 -1.97
C GLU A 94 5.53 -2.06 -1.38
N ARG A 95 4.84 -2.15 -0.23
CA ARG A 95 4.63 -3.41 0.49
C ARG A 95 3.18 -3.83 0.62
N THR A 96 2.28 -2.84 0.65
CA THR A 96 0.85 -3.06 0.78
C THR A 96 0.10 -1.89 0.15
N ASN A 97 -1.21 -2.03 0.02
CA ASN A 97 -2.09 -1.04 -0.60
C ASN A 97 -3.37 -0.84 0.25
N PRO A 98 -4.15 0.23 -0.01
CA PRO A 98 -5.36 0.51 0.75
C PRO A 98 -6.39 -0.64 0.76
N ASP A 99 -6.52 -1.40 -0.32
CA ASP A 99 -7.52 -2.46 -0.45
C ASP A 99 -7.16 -3.69 0.40
N GLU A 100 -5.89 -4.05 0.47
CA GLU A 100 -5.39 -5.06 1.41
C GLU A 100 -5.62 -4.65 2.87
N ILE A 101 -5.39 -3.37 3.20
CA ILE A 101 -5.62 -2.86 4.55
C ILE A 101 -7.12 -2.93 4.91
N ARG A 102 -8.02 -2.55 4.00
CA ARG A 102 -9.48 -2.71 4.20
C ARG A 102 -9.87 -4.17 4.38
N THR A 103 -9.34 -5.06 3.55
CA THR A 103 -9.58 -6.50 3.63
C THR A 103 -9.16 -7.05 5.01
N VAL A 104 -7.99 -6.64 5.51
CA VAL A 104 -7.52 -7.02 6.85
C VAL A 104 -8.45 -6.51 7.96
N ILE A 105 -8.97 -5.28 7.85
CA ILE A 105 -9.93 -4.72 8.82
C ILE A 105 -11.27 -5.49 8.76
N ASN A 106 -11.77 -5.79 7.57
CA ASN A 106 -12.98 -6.59 7.37
C ASN A 106 -12.82 -7.99 7.99
N ASN A 107 -11.67 -8.63 7.79
CA ASN A 107 -11.32 -9.93 8.38
C ASN A 107 -11.11 -9.87 9.89
N ALA A 108 -10.91 -8.69 10.47
CA ALA A 108 -10.91 -8.48 11.93
C ALA A 108 -12.33 -8.37 12.51
N GLY A 109 -13.36 -8.37 11.65
CA GLY A 109 -14.77 -8.21 12.03
C GLY A 109 -15.24 -6.76 12.04
N PHE A 110 -14.47 -5.80 11.52
CA PHE A 110 -14.84 -4.39 11.50
C PHE A 110 -15.18 -3.93 10.09
N ASP A 111 -16.24 -3.14 9.93
CA ASP A 111 -16.58 -2.57 8.62
C ASP A 111 -15.46 -1.59 8.21
N ALA A 112 -15.15 -1.51 6.92
CA ALA A 112 -14.11 -0.62 6.37
C ALA A 112 -14.69 0.23 5.23
N ASP A 113 -14.92 1.52 5.53
CA ASP A 113 -15.60 2.47 4.64
C ASP A 113 -17.00 1.98 4.23
N ALA A 114 -17.18 1.60 2.97
CA ALA A 114 -18.43 1.05 2.43
C ALA A 114 -18.48 -0.48 2.50
N GLU A 115 -17.35 -1.15 2.75
CA GLU A 115 -17.26 -2.60 2.80
C GLU A 115 -17.63 -3.12 4.19
N LYS A 116 -18.37 -4.23 4.21
CA LYS A 116 -18.82 -4.87 5.43
C LYS A 116 -17.79 -5.85 5.96
N ALA A 117 -17.74 -5.96 7.27
CA ALA A 117 -16.96 -6.96 7.98
C ALA A 117 -17.26 -8.39 7.49
N GLU A 118 -16.25 -9.26 7.55
CA GLU A 118 -16.41 -10.68 7.29
C GLU A 118 -17.39 -11.29 8.31
N GLU A 119 -18.40 -12.00 7.81
CA GLU A 119 -19.59 -12.37 8.58
C GLU A 119 -19.27 -13.25 9.80
N THR A 120 -18.38 -14.23 9.64
CA THR A 120 -18.08 -15.19 10.70
C THR A 120 -17.27 -14.56 11.83
N THR A 121 -16.41 -13.60 11.51
CA THR A 121 -15.62 -12.84 12.49
C THR A 121 -16.48 -11.75 13.12
N TYR A 122 -17.29 -11.07 12.33
CA TYR A 122 -18.28 -10.12 12.82
C TYR A 122 -19.19 -10.77 13.85
N ALA A 123 -19.71 -11.97 13.58
CA ALA A 123 -20.58 -12.73 14.49
C ALA A 123 -19.94 -12.94 15.88
N LYS A 124 -18.62 -13.20 15.93
CA LYS A 124 -17.85 -13.43 17.16
C LYS A 124 -17.51 -12.17 17.95
N LEU A 125 -17.72 -10.98 17.37
CA LEU A 125 -17.51 -9.73 18.09
C LEU A 125 -18.46 -9.62 19.30
N PRO A 126 -18.02 -8.99 20.40
CA PRO A 126 -18.86 -8.73 21.55
C PRO A 126 -19.98 -7.76 21.16
N ALA A 127 -21.10 -7.79 21.90
CA ALA A 127 -22.27 -6.95 21.61
C ALA A 127 -21.93 -5.45 21.51
N VAL A 128 -20.94 -4.99 22.28
CA VAL A 128 -20.48 -3.59 22.27
C VAL A 128 -19.78 -3.18 20.97
N CYS A 129 -19.20 -4.13 20.22
CA CYS A 129 -18.50 -3.89 18.95
C CYS A 129 -19.34 -4.25 17.72
N LYS A 130 -20.64 -4.47 17.91
CA LYS A 130 -21.59 -4.57 16.80
C LYS A 130 -21.85 -3.20 16.20
N ARG A 131 -22.50 -3.17 15.05
CA ARG A 131 -22.91 -1.93 14.39
C ARG A 131 -23.91 -1.16 15.26
N PRO A 132 -23.90 0.18 15.20
CA PRO A 132 -24.85 1.01 15.94
C PRO A 132 -26.31 0.64 15.67
N GLU A 133 -26.66 0.32 14.43
CA GLU A 133 -28.00 -0.13 14.03
C GLU A 133 -28.43 -1.46 14.65
N GLU A 134 -27.47 -2.29 15.07
CA GLU A 134 -27.69 -3.57 15.76
C GLU A 134 -27.55 -3.44 17.28
N GLY A 135 -27.54 -2.20 17.79
CA GLY A 135 -27.42 -1.89 19.21
C GLY A 135 -25.99 -1.97 19.76
N GLY A 136 -24.97 -1.92 18.91
CA GLY A 136 -23.58 -1.77 19.34
C GLY A 136 -23.27 -0.39 19.91
N GLY A 137 -22.09 -0.24 20.52
CA GLY A 137 -21.66 1.00 21.15
C GLY A 137 -22.02 1.14 22.64
N PRO A 138 -21.96 2.37 23.18
CA PRO A 138 -22.14 2.64 24.61
C PRO A 138 -23.47 2.12 25.16
N LYS A 139 -23.43 1.44 26.31
CA LYS A 139 -24.63 0.97 27.03
C LYS A 139 -24.94 1.86 28.22
N ASN A 140 -26.23 2.12 28.46
CA ASN A 140 -26.73 2.81 29.67
C ASN A 140 -26.05 4.16 29.96
N ASN A 141 -25.84 4.98 28.92
CA ASN A 141 -25.15 6.29 28.99
C ASN A 141 -23.71 6.27 29.53
N LYS A 142 -23.09 5.09 29.69
CA LYS A 142 -21.68 5.02 30.12
C LYS A 142 -20.76 5.19 28.90
N PRO A 143 -19.82 6.16 28.91
CA PRO A 143 -18.87 6.32 27.83
C PRO A 143 -17.99 5.08 27.74
N CYS A 144 -17.92 4.47 26.56
CA CYS A 144 -17.09 3.29 26.32
C CYS A 144 -15.78 3.62 25.56
N HIS A 145 -15.57 4.87 25.16
CA HIS A 145 -14.42 5.30 24.35
C HIS A 145 -13.15 5.54 25.18
N GLN A 146 -13.29 5.56 26.51
CA GLN A 146 -12.18 5.75 27.43
C GLN A 146 -11.55 4.38 27.78
N PRO A 147 -10.22 4.34 28.00
CA PRO A 147 -9.59 3.16 28.54
C PRO A 147 -10.20 2.76 29.89
N PRO A 148 -10.25 1.47 30.23
CA PRO A 148 -10.70 1.03 31.54
C PRO A 148 -9.80 1.65 32.63
N PRO A 149 -10.36 1.94 33.82
CA PRO A 149 -9.58 2.36 34.97
C PRO A 149 -8.45 1.37 35.21
N GLN A 150 -7.22 1.87 35.40
CA GLN A 150 -6.11 1.03 35.81
C GLN A 150 -6.34 0.59 37.26
N PRO A 151 -6.09 -0.68 37.60
CA PRO A 151 -6.26 -1.21 38.96
C PRO A 151 -5.33 -0.55 39.98
#